data_AF-A0A7Z9QHU8-F1
#
_entry.id   AF-A0A7Z9QHU8-F1
#
_cell.length_a   1.000
_cell.length_b   1.000
_cell.length_c   1.000
_cell.angle_alpha   90.00
_cell.angle_beta   90.00
_cell.angle_gamma   90.00
#
_symmetry.space_group_name_H-M   'P 1'
#
loop_
_entity.id
_entity.type
_entity.pdbx_description
1 polymer ?
#
loop_
_entity_poly.entity_id
_entity_poly.type
_entity_poly.pdbx_seq_one_letter_code
_entity_poly.pdbx_strand_id
1 'polypeptide(L)'
;MSNVILKNWSVRGYNNTPYTAPECQRFCLYGEAYGHPRFPDGKEITTSPIQASVKNLVETNNTVYELGEADVSYLLWCEENGIKVDSENPVKIRKVK
;
A
#
# COMPACT_ATOMS: atom_id res chain seq x y z
N MET A 1 -11.57 -0.50 -17.83
CA MET A 1 -11.01 -0.60 -16.46
C MET A 1 -9.99 0.52 -16.34
N SER A 2 -10.17 1.45 -15.40
CA SER A 2 -9.21 2.55 -15.22
C SER A 2 -8.00 2.00 -14.47
N ASN A 3 -6.86 1.86 -15.15
CA ASN A 3 -5.62 1.45 -14.52
C ASN A 3 -5.06 2.67 -13.77
N VAL A 4 -5.26 2.69 -12.45
CA VAL A 4 -4.72 3.75 -11.59
C VAL A 4 -3.35 3.32 -11.12
N ILE A 5 -2.32 4.12 -11.40
CA ILE A 5 -0.94 3.82 -10.99
C ILE A 5 -0.67 4.53 -9.68
N LEU A 6 -0.10 3.82 -8.71
CA LEU A 6 0.32 4.36 -7.44
C LEU A 6 1.86 4.37 -7.37
N LYS A 7 2.46 5.56 -7.37
CA LYS A 7 3.91 5.75 -7.19
C LYS A 7 4.22 6.25 -5.79
N ASN A 8 5.49 6.16 -5.42
CA ASN A 8 5.99 6.52 -4.10
C ASN A 8 5.12 5.88 -2.99
N TRP A 9 4.80 4.60 -3.17
CA TRP A 9 3.80 3.93 -2.35
C TRP A 9 4.41 3.33 -1.09
N SER A 10 3.63 3.31 -0.02
CA SER A 10 3.97 2.71 1.27
C SER A 10 2.74 2.03 1.87
N VAL A 11 2.96 0.97 2.67
CA VAL A 11 1.88 0.33 3.44
C VAL A 11 1.80 0.99 4.80
N ARG A 12 0.58 1.40 5.19
CA ARG A 12 0.31 2.01 6.50
C ARG A 12 -0.83 1.28 7.20
N GLY A 13 -0.87 1.38 8.52
CA GLY A 13 -2.01 0.94 9.32
C GLY A 13 -3.21 1.85 9.08
N TYR A 14 -4.33 1.29 8.65
CA TYR A 14 -5.60 1.99 8.49
C TYR A 14 -6.24 2.20 9.85
N ASN A 15 -6.46 3.46 10.21
CA ASN A 15 -7.11 3.86 11.47
C ASN A 15 -6.40 3.30 12.72
N ASN A 16 -5.06 3.41 12.76
CA ASN A 16 -4.25 2.90 13.85
C ASN A 16 -4.44 3.73 15.13
N THR A 17 -5.50 3.43 15.88
CA THR A 17 -5.72 3.98 17.22
C THR A 17 -5.08 3.05 18.26
N PRO A 18 -4.59 3.56 19.41
CA PRO A 18 -3.95 2.74 20.45
C PRO A 18 -4.89 1.71 21.09
N TYR A 19 -6.20 1.78 20.80
CA TYR A 19 -7.22 0.87 21.28
C TYR A 19 -7.63 -0.19 20.25
N THR A 20 -7.06 -0.17 19.04
CA THR A 20 -7.35 -1.18 18.01
C THR A 20 -6.52 -2.43 18.27
N ALA A 21 -7.19 -3.56 18.48
CA ALA A 21 -6.53 -4.84 18.66
C ALA A 21 -5.70 -5.21 17.41
N PRO A 22 -4.51 -5.82 17.56
CA PRO A 22 -3.58 -6.08 16.47
C PRO A 22 -4.16 -6.94 15.34
N GLU A 23 -5.08 -7.85 15.64
CA GLU A 23 -5.82 -8.66 14.66
C GLU A 23 -6.87 -7.87 13.87
N CYS A 24 -7.33 -6.74 14.41
CA CYS A 24 -8.25 -5.82 13.75
C CYS A 24 -7.53 -4.74 12.93
N GLN A 25 -6.19 -4.65 13.03
CA GLN A 25 -5.42 -3.68 12.26
C GLN A 25 -5.50 -4.04 10.78
N ARG A 26 -6.11 -3.15 10.00
CA ARG A 26 -6.14 -3.27 8.54
C ARG A 26 -5.00 -2.46 7.94
N PHE A 27 -4.50 -2.89 6.80
CA PHE A 27 -3.47 -2.16 6.07
C PHE A 27 -4.09 -1.41 4.89
N CYS A 28 -3.64 -0.18 4.66
CA CYS A 28 -3.97 0.62 3.49
C CYS A 28 -2.69 1.05 2.75
N LEU A 29 -2.85 1.47 1.49
CA LEU A 29 -1.75 2.06 0.73
C LEU A 29 -1.79 3.58 0.88
N TYR A 30 -0.60 4.16 0.96
CA TYR A 30 -0.38 5.59 0.89
C TYR A 30 0.60 5.87 -0.24
N GLY A 31 0.29 6.80 -1.14
CA GLY A 31 1.19 7.17 -2.23
C GLY A 31 0.56 8.16 -3.20
N GLU A 32 1.28 8.47 -4.27
CA GLU A 32 0.85 9.37 -5.33
C GLU A 32 0.05 8.61 -6.39
N ALA A 33 -1.20 9.02 -6.62
CA ALA A 33 -2.04 8.41 -7.65
C ALA A 33 -1.92 9.12 -9.00
N TYR A 34 -1.88 8.31 -10.06
CA TYR A 34 -1.86 8.73 -11.46
C TYR A 34 -2.95 7.99 -12.25
N GLY A 35 -3.64 8.69 -13.14
CA GLY A 35 -4.75 8.15 -13.94
C GLY A 35 -6.07 7.99 -13.17
N HIS A 36 -6.23 8.63 -12.01
CA HIS A 36 -7.45 8.52 -11.22
C HIS A 36 -8.53 9.50 -11.71
N PRO A 37 -9.78 9.06 -12.01
CA PRO A 37 -10.80 9.94 -12.58
C PRO A 37 -11.27 11.05 -11.63
N ARG A 38 -11.03 10.90 -10.33
CA ARG A 38 -11.40 11.89 -9.29
C ARG A 38 -10.26 12.73 -8.74
N PHE A 39 -9.01 12.35 -8.99
CA PHE A 39 -7.85 13.00 -8.39
C PHE A 39 -6.87 13.41 -9.48
N PRO A 40 -6.24 14.58 -9.37
CA PRO A 40 -5.20 14.96 -10.31
C PRO A 40 -3.99 14.01 -10.17
N ASP A 41 -3.28 13.82 -11.28
CA ASP A 41 -2.03 13.06 -11.32
C ASP A 41 -1.01 13.63 -10.32
N GLY A 42 -0.33 12.74 -9.60
CA GLY A 42 0.65 13.09 -8.56
C GLY A 42 0.01 13.49 -7.24
N LYS A 43 -1.31 13.35 -7.08
CA LYS A 43 -1.95 13.62 -5.79
C LYS A 43 -1.64 12.49 -4.81
N GLU A 44 -1.07 12.85 -3.66
CA GLU A 44 -0.97 11.95 -2.51
C GLU A 44 -2.35 11.55 -2.02
N ILE A 45 -2.63 10.25 -2.03
CA ILE A 45 -3.87 9.66 -1.54
C ILE A 45 -3.59 8.56 -0.53
N THR A 46 -4.51 8.42 0.42
CA THR A 46 -4.61 7.22 1.26
C THR A 46 -5.75 6.37 0.71
N THR A 47 -5.45 5.14 0.32
CA THR A 47 -6.45 4.22 -0.22
C THR A 47 -7.28 3.59 0.91
N SER A 48 -8.37 2.94 0.52
CA SER A 48 -9.11 2.07 1.42
C SER A 48 -8.28 0.85 1.85
N PRO A 49 -8.72 0.11 2.89
CA PRO A 49 -8.08 -1.15 3.26
C PRO A 49 -7.86 -2.07 2.07
N ILE A 50 -6.70 -2.70 2.05
CA ILE A 50 -6.30 -3.61 1.00
C ILE A 50 -7.08 -4.91 1.18
N GLN A 51 -7.77 -5.34 0.13
CA GLN A 51 -8.57 -6.56 0.11
C GLN A 51 -7.74 -7.73 -0.41
N ALA A 52 -7.04 -7.51 -1.52
CA ALA A 52 -6.19 -8.50 -2.15
C ALA A 52 -5.00 -7.84 -2.85
N SER A 53 -3.93 -8.61 -3.04
CA SER A 53 -2.77 -8.20 -3.82
C SER A 53 -2.30 -9.36 -4.67
N VAL A 54 -2.01 -9.09 -5.95
CA VAL A 54 -1.44 -10.06 -6.89
C VAL A 54 -0.33 -9.36 -7.68
N LYS A 55 0.92 -9.76 -7.46
CA LYS A 55 2.10 -9.10 -8.05
C LYS A 55 2.10 -7.61 -7.70
N ASN A 56 2.02 -6.76 -8.72
CA ASN A 56 2.06 -5.32 -8.59
C ASN A 56 0.64 -4.73 -8.53
N LEU A 57 -0.40 -5.56 -8.60
CA LEU A 57 -1.79 -5.10 -8.59
C LEU A 57 -2.36 -5.27 -7.18
N VAL A 58 -2.90 -4.19 -6.64
CA VAL A 58 -3.55 -4.17 -5.34
C VAL A 58 -5.00 -3.80 -5.49
N GLU A 59 -5.86 -4.71 -5.05
CA GLU A 59 -7.30 -4.50 -5.02
C GLU A 59 -7.71 -3.88 -3.68
N THR A 60 -8.42 -2.77 -3.78
CA THR A 60 -9.08 -2.10 -2.67
C THR A 60 -10.59 -2.16 -2.88
N ASN A 61 -11.38 -1.67 -1.92
CA ASN A 61 -12.85 -1.75 -1.94
C ASN A 61 -13.52 -1.39 -3.28
N ASN A 62 -12.99 -0.42 -4.04
CA ASN A 62 -13.63 0.05 -5.28
C ASN A 62 -12.67 0.17 -6.47
N THR A 63 -11.37 0.01 -6.25
CA THR A 63 -10.35 0.35 -7.26
C THR A 63 -9.19 -0.63 -7.18
N VAL A 64 -8.68 -1.02 -8.34
CA VAL A 64 -7.43 -1.76 -8.47
C VAL A 64 -6.34 -0.76 -8.80
N TYR A 65 -5.26 -0.78 -8.01
CA TYR A 65 -4.09 0.06 -8.17
C TYR A 65 -2.93 -0.76 -8.70
N GLU A 66 -2.24 -0.24 -9.69
CA GLU A 66 -0.95 -0.75 -10.14
C GLU A 66 0.17 -0.05 -9.38
N LEU A 67 0.93 -0.82 -8.60
CA LEU A 67 2.07 -0.35 -7.83
C LEU A 67 3.24 -0.09 -8.77
N GLY A 68 3.65 1.16 -8.85
CA GLY A 68 4.91 1.56 -9.45
C GLY A 68 6.04 1.48 -8.43
N GLU A 69 6.85 2.54 -8.37
CA GLU A 69 8.00 2.62 -7.47
C GLU A 69 7.55 2.80 -6.02
N ALA A 70 8.12 1.99 -5.11
CA ALA A 70 7.88 2.10 -3.68
C ALA A 70 8.61 3.32 -3.10
N ASP A 71 8.07 3.86 -2.00
CA ASP A 71 8.70 4.96 -1.27
C ASP A 71 10.03 4.51 -0.63
N VAL A 72 11.06 5.33 -0.81
CA VAL A 72 12.43 5.02 -0.32
C VAL A 72 12.45 4.88 1.19
N SER A 73 11.72 5.73 1.91
CA SER A 73 11.64 5.68 3.39
C SER A 73 10.93 4.40 3.85
N TYR A 74 9.92 3.94 3.10
CA TYR A 74 9.24 2.68 3.38
C TYR A 74 10.15 1.47 3.17
N LEU A 75 10.98 1.46 2.13
CA LEU A 75 11.95 0.40 1.89
C LEU A 75 13.01 0.34 3.02
N LEU A 76 13.54 1.49 3.42
CA LEU A 76 14.46 1.61 4.56
C LEU A 76 13.83 1.08 5.85
N TRP A 77 12.60 1.50 6.17
CA TRP A 77 11.88 1.01 7.35
C TRP A 77 11.67 -0.51 7.29
N CYS A 78 11.39 -1.07 6.11
CA CYS A 78 11.26 -2.51 5.94
C CYS A 78 12.58 -3.24 6.24
N GLU A 79 13.70 -2.77 5.70
CA GLU A 79 15.03 -3.34 6.00
C GLU A 79 15.35 -3.26 7.49
N GLU A 80 15.13 -2.11 8.14
CA GLU A 80 15.37 -1.92 9.58
C GLU A 80 14.52 -2.84 10.46
N ASN A 81 13.30 -3.17 10.01
CA ASN A 81 12.37 -4.03 10.75
C ASN A 81 12.48 -5.51 10.37
N GLY A 82 13.45 -5.88 9.51
CA GLY A 82 13.60 -7.27 9.01
C GLY A 82 12.40 -7.74 8.20
N ILE A 83 11.72 -6.82 7.50
CA ILE A 83 10.59 -7.07 6.63
C ILE A 83 11.10 -7.17 5.21
N LYS A 84 10.92 -8.34 4.59
CA LYS A 84 11.24 -8.52 3.17
C LYS A 84 10.03 -8.12 2.34
N VAL A 85 10.19 -7.09 1.50
CA VAL A 85 9.18 -6.70 0.51
C VAL A 85 9.28 -7.66 -0.67
N ASP A 86 8.39 -8.65 -0.74
CA ASP A 86 8.29 -9.55 -1.87
C ASP A 86 7.75 -8.82 -3.10
N SER A 87 8.49 -8.80 -4.20
CA SER A 87 8.04 -8.14 -5.44
C SER A 87 6.75 -8.74 -6.01
N GLU A 88 6.43 -10.00 -5.68
CA GLU A 88 5.18 -10.65 -6.08
C GLU A 88 4.02 -10.42 -5.10
N ASN A 89 4.30 -10.02 -3.86
CA ASN A 89 3.29 -9.70 -2.84
C ASN A 89 3.78 -8.53 -1.97
N PRO A 90 3.95 -7.34 -2.56
CA PRO A 90 4.65 -6.22 -1.91
C PRO A 90 3.92 -5.67 -0.68
N VAL A 91 2.65 -6.03 -0.51
CA VAL A 91 1.79 -5.63 0.61
C VAL A 91 1.81 -6.63 1.77
N LYS A 92 2.15 -7.91 1.52
CA LYS A 92 2.16 -8.93 2.57
C LYS A 92 3.45 -8.85 3.37
N ILE A 93 3.47 -7.91 4.32
CA ILE A 93 4.54 -7.77 5.29
C ILE A 93 4.60 -9.03 6.16
N ARG A 94 5.66 -9.82 6.00
CA ARG A 94 6.02 -10.92 6.91
C ARG A 94 7.29 -10.54 7.63
N LYS A 95 7.26 -10.55 8.97
CA LYS A 95 8.49 -10.45 9.76
C LYS A 95 9.29 -11.73 9.57
N VAL A 96 10.53 -11.61 9.12
CA VAL A 96 11.48 -12.72 9.12
C VAL A 96 11.86 -12.96 10.58
N LYS A 97 11.64 -14.17 11.09
CA LYS A 97 11.99 -14.58 12.45
C LYS A 97 13.32 -15.33 12.45
#